data_AF-G3Y0A6-F1
#
_entry.id   AF-G3Y0A6-F1
#
_cell.length_a   1.000
_cell.length_b   1.000
_cell.length_c   1.000
_cell.angle_alpha   90.00
_cell.angle_beta   90.00
_cell.angle_gamma   90.00
#
_symmetry.space_group_name_H-M   'P 1'
#
loop_
_entity.id
_entity.type
_entity.pdbx_description
1 polymer ?
#
loop_
_entity_poly.entity_id
_entity_poly.type
_entity_poly.pdbx_seq_one_letter_code
_entity_poly.pdbx_strand_id
1 'polypeptide(L)'
;MSASDFQRAIDVSPRSYAEFLSQEGVKGARSATYKNALKFFDGRSGGTVVPLAATQPAASMAGNAQKRAKKTQPSSPAAVDLSDVHLDGDEDGNVPVFETCDVVRKKIRAHLRKTGMTQAGFMREAAKAAYPQGTKRLNANSFGEFLKKKGPTAGSSGAVFYAAYVYFEKLRIKNGKPKDAFRLEMEKVWPNGFELDNAANGRLWCGPNERPWVDKYGMV
;
A
#
# COMPACT_ATOMS: atom_id res chain seq x y z
N MET A 1 37.39 -11.85 2.77
CA MET A 1 36.86 -12.99 1.98
C MET A 1 35.89 -12.44 0.96
N SER A 2 35.99 -12.78 -0.32
CA SER A 2 35.01 -12.34 -1.33
C SER A 2 33.71 -13.14 -1.21
N ALA A 3 32.61 -12.65 -1.79
CA ALA A 3 31.33 -13.37 -1.78
C ALA A 3 31.43 -14.73 -2.48
N SER A 4 32.21 -14.82 -3.57
CA SER A 4 32.44 -16.06 -4.30
C SER A 4 33.30 -17.05 -3.50
N ASP A 5 34.30 -16.56 -2.75
CA ASP A 5 35.09 -17.41 -1.87
C ASP A 5 34.22 -17.96 -0.73
N PHE A 6 33.33 -17.12 -0.18
CA PHE A 6 32.42 -17.52 0.89
C PHE A 6 31.45 -18.60 0.42
N GLN A 7 30.83 -18.42 -0.75
CA GLN A 7 29.95 -19.43 -1.37
C GLN A 7 30.65 -20.78 -1.55
N ARG A 8 31.92 -20.78 -1.98
CA ARG A 8 32.73 -22.00 -2.10
C ARG A 8 33.00 -22.63 -0.73
N ALA A 9 33.30 -21.83 0.28
CA ALA A 9 33.64 -22.33 1.60
C ALA A 9 32.43 -22.90 2.38
N ILE A 10 31.22 -22.40 2.10
CA ILE A 10 29.98 -22.95 2.67
C ILE A 10 29.35 -24.05 1.79
N ASP A 11 29.98 -24.38 0.67
CA ASP A 11 29.52 -25.35 -0.34
C ASP A 11 28.09 -25.06 -0.85
N VAL A 12 27.86 -23.86 -1.37
CA VAL A 12 26.55 -23.42 -1.86
C VAL A 12 26.66 -22.77 -3.23
N SER A 13 25.70 -23.09 -4.10
CA SER A 13 25.64 -22.49 -5.44
C SER A 13 25.37 -20.98 -5.38
N PRO A 14 25.88 -20.18 -6.35
CA PRO A 14 25.59 -18.74 -6.41
C PRO A 14 24.09 -18.43 -6.45
N ARG A 15 23.29 -19.31 -7.04
CA ARG A 15 21.83 -19.18 -7.13
C ARG A 15 21.17 -19.34 -5.76
N SER A 16 21.50 -20.39 -5.03
CA SER A 16 20.98 -20.65 -3.68
C SER A 16 21.42 -19.58 -2.68
N TYR A 17 22.62 -19.01 -2.87
CA TYR A 17 23.11 -17.89 -2.09
C TYR A 17 22.31 -16.61 -2.36
N ALA A 18 22.10 -16.24 -3.63
CA ALA A 18 21.32 -15.07 -4.01
C ALA A 18 19.84 -15.19 -3.58
N GLU A 19 19.27 -16.38 -3.72
CA GLU A 19 17.88 -16.65 -3.31
C GLU A 19 17.73 -16.51 -1.79
N PHE A 20 18.67 -17.04 -1.00
CA PHE A 20 18.67 -16.86 0.45
C PHE A 20 18.78 -15.37 0.85
N LEU A 21 19.68 -14.61 0.23
CA LEU A 21 19.83 -13.18 0.51
C LEU A 21 18.62 -12.33 0.09
N SER A 22 17.76 -12.83 -0.79
CA SER A 22 16.51 -12.17 -1.18
C SER A 22 15.33 -12.48 -0.24
N GLN A 23 15.51 -13.38 0.73
CA GLN A 23 14.50 -13.75 1.72
C GLN A 23 14.65 -12.91 2.99
N GLU A 24 13.52 -12.54 3.61
CA GLU A 24 13.48 -11.75 4.83
C GLU A 24 12.79 -12.52 5.98
N GLY A 25 13.23 -12.23 7.21
CA GLY A 25 12.69 -12.83 8.44
C GLY A 25 13.09 -14.29 8.61
N VAL A 26 12.17 -15.12 9.11
CA VAL A 26 12.43 -16.55 9.38
C VAL A 26 12.46 -17.42 8.11
N LYS A 27 12.12 -16.83 6.95
CA LYS A 27 12.18 -17.50 5.65
C LYS A 27 13.65 -17.69 5.29
N GLY A 28 14.06 -18.94 5.08
CA GLY A 28 15.46 -19.29 4.79
C GLY A 28 16.22 -19.92 5.95
N ALA A 29 15.67 -19.95 7.17
CA ALA A 29 16.29 -20.60 8.33
C ALA A 29 16.53 -22.12 8.13
N ARG A 30 15.77 -22.76 7.23
CA ARG A 30 15.94 -24.17 6.87
C ARG A 30 16.84 -24.40 5.64
N SER A 31 17.29 -23.33 4.98
CA SER A 31 18.12 -23.41 3.77
C SER A 31 19.51 -23.97 4.08
N ALA A 32 20.13 -24.61 3.10
CA ALA A 32 21.52 -25.06 3.19
C ALA A 32 22.47 -23.86 3.39
N THR A 33 22.19 -22.73 2.74
CA THR A 33 22.95 -21.47 2.87
C THR A 33 23.03 -21.01 4.32
N TYR A 34 21.89 -20.98 5.03
CA TYR A 34 21.86 -20.57 6.43
C TYR A 34 22.62 -21.54 7.34
N LYS A 35 22.34 -22.85 7.22
CA LYS A 35 22.95 -23.87 8.08
C LYS A 35 24.47 -23.98 7.89
N ASN A 36 24.94 -23.91 6.65
CA ASN A 36 26.37 -24.01 6.35
C ASN A 36 27.11 -22.71 6.70
N ALA A 37 26.48 -21.55 6.50
CA ALA A 37 27.04 -20.28 6.96
C ALA A 37 27.20 -20.26 8.49
N LEU A 38 26.18 -20.72 9.24
CA LEU A 38 26.26 -20.82 10.70
C LEU A 38 27.46 -21.66 11.15
N LYS A 39 27.60 -22.88 10.59
CA LYS A 39 28.75 -23.76 10.85
C LYS A 39 30.10 -23.13 10.48
N PHE A 40 30.13 -22.39 9.37
CA PHE A 40 31.34 -21.70 8.92
C PHE A 40 31.79 -20.60 9.88
N PHE A 41 30.84 -19.87 10.48
CA PHE A 41 31.15 -18.87 11.51
C PHE A 41 31.50 -19.54 12.84
N ASP A 42 30.76 -20.57 13.25
CA ASP A 42 31.02 -21.34 14.48
C ASP A 42 32.41 -22.00 14.48
N GLY A 43 32.86 -22.52 13.33
CA GLY A 43 34.18 -23.14 13.19
C GLY A 43 35.36 -22.13 13.22
N ARG A 44 35.07 -20.83 13.19
CA ARG A 44 36.08 -19.75 13.10
C ARG A 44 36.11 -18.85 14.34
N SER A 45 35.03 -18.86 15.12
CA SER A 45 34.95 -18.19 16.41
C SER A 45 34.91 -19.25 17.51
N GLY A 46 36.00 -19.38 18.27
CA GLY A 46 35.87 -19.91 19.62
C GLY A 46 34.88 -19.05 20.41
N GLY A 47 33.65 -19.53 20.52
CA GLY A 47 32.64 -19.08 21.49
C GLY A 47 31.87 -17.80 21.15
N THR A 48 30.54 -17.91 21.25
CA THR A 48 29.50 -16.86 21.27
C THR A 48 28.86 -16.52 19.91
N VAL A 49 27.87 -17.33 19.53
CA VAL A 49 26.74 -16.88 18.71
C VAL A 49 26.07 -15.73 19.45
N VAL A 50 26.31 -14.50 18.97
CA VAL A 50 25.68 -13.28 19.50
C VAL A 50 24.15 -13.36 19.27
N PRO A 51 23.33 -13.15 20.31
CA PRO A 51 21.90 -13.03 20.13
C PRO A 51 21.57 -11.71 19.40
N LEU A 52 20.50 -11.77 18.62
CA LEU A 52 19.94 -10.69 17.81
C LEU A 52 19.66 -9.43 18.65
N ALA A 53 20.54 -8.43 18.60
CA ALA A 53 20.24 -7.07 19.06
C ALA A 53 21.03 -6.01 18.27
N ALA A 54 20.29 -4.97 17.88
CA ALA A 54 20.73 -3.69 17.32
C ALA A 54 21.44 -3.69 15.95
N THR A 55 20.62 -3.50 14.91
CA THR A 55 21.03 -2.94 13.62
C THR A 55 21.77 -1.61 13.83
N GLN A 56 23.04 -1.54 13.39
CA GLN A 56 23.66 -0.28 13.00
C GLN A 56 24.31 -0.42 11.61
N PRO A 57 24.28 0.65 10.79
CA PRO A 57 24.47 0.57 9.35
C PRO A 57 25.95 0.64 8.99
N ALA A 58 26.45 -0.36 8.25
CA ALA A 58 27.81 -0.30 7.71
C ALA A 58 27.85 0.62 6.49
N ALA A 59 28.69 1.64 6.62
CA ALA A 59 29.01 2.64 5.61
C ALA A 59 29.48 2.03 4.28
N SER A 60 29.21 2.79 3.23
CA SER A 60 29.64 2.66 1.85
C SER A 60 31.10 2.26 1.66
N MET A 61 31.34 1.22 0.87
CA MET A 61 32.54 1.10 0.04
C MET A 61 32.14 0.83 -1.40
N ALA A 62 32.41 1.82 -2.24
CA ALA A 62 32.26 1.77 -3.68
C ALA A 62 33.27 0.76 -4.27
N GLY A 63 32.77 -0.14 -5.12
CA GLY A 63 33.55 -1.04 -5.96
C GLY A 63 32.82 -1.23 -7.27
N ASN A 64 33.41 -0.69 -8.33
CA ASN A 64 32.88 -0.49 -9.67
C ASN A 64 32.45 -1.81 -10.34
N ALA A 65 31.19 -1.94 -10.74
CA ALA A 65 30.73 -2.99 -11.65
C ALA A 65 29.79 -2.37 -12.69
N GLN A 66 30.19 -2.48 -13.96
CA GLN A 66 29.58 -1.85 -15.12
C GLN A 66 28.05 -1.99 -15.16
N LYS A 67 27.39 -0.84 -15.29
CA LYS A 67 25.98 -0.70 -15.64
C LYS A 67 25.70 -1.45 -16.94
N ARG A 68 25.07 -2.62 -16.84
CA ARG A 68 24.32 -3.20 -17.95
C ARG A 68 23.08 -2.33 -18.16
N ALA A 69 22.98 -1.75 -19.35
CA ALA A 69 22.03 -0.71 -19.72
C ALA A 69 20.61 -1.00 -19.22
N LYS A 70 20.13 -0.12 -18.34
CA LYS A 70 18.74 -0.02 -17.91
C LYS A 70 17.94 0.30 -19.17
N LYS A 71 17.20 -0.68 -19.69
CA LYS A 71 16.10 -0.41 -20.63
C LYS A 71 15.26 0.70 -20.02
N THR A 72 15.16 1.78 -20.75
CA THR A 72 14.46 3.02 -20.44
C THR A 72 13.04 2.69 -20.01
N GLN A 73 12.85 2.54 -18.70
CA GLN A 73 11.53 2.63 -18.10
C GLN A 73 11.09 4.09 -18.27
N PRO A 74 9.93 4.35 -18.88
CA PRO A 74 9.45 5.71 -19.03
C PRO A 74 9.38 6.35 -17.64
N SER A 75 9.79 7.62 -17.58
CA SER A 75 9.61 8.47 -16.43
C SER A 75 8.23 8.24 -15.84
N SER A 76 8.18 7.86 -14.56
CA SER A 76 6.96 7.96 -13.76
C SER A 76 6.29 9.30 -14.10
N PRO A 77 4.98 9.34 -14.37
CA PRO A 77 4.30 10.61 -14.58
C PRO A 77 4.60 11.50 -13.38
N ALA A 78 4.85 12.77 -13.67
CA ALA A 78 5.14 13.76 -12.66
C ALA A 78 4.20 13.59 -11.46
N ALA A 79 4.78 13.42 -10.27
CA ALA A 79 4.03 13.38 -9.03
C ALA A 79 3.14 14.62 -8.99
N VAL A 80 1.83 14.42 -8.91
CA VAL A 80 0.91 15.56 -8.87
C VAL A 80 1.00 16.12 -7.47
N ASP A 81 1.59 17.31 -7.34
CA ASP A 81 1.66 17.94 -6.03
C ASP A 81 0.27 18.41 -5.60
N LEU A 82 -0.33 17.74 -4.61
CA LEU A 82 -1.67 18.06 -4.10
C LEU A 82 -1.61 18.86 -2.80
N SER A 83 -0.42 19.31 -2.39
CA SER A 83 -0.19 20.06 -1.16
C SER A 83 -0.90 21.43 -1.14
N ASP A 84 -1.15 22.03 -2.30
CA ASP A 84 -1.79 23.35 -2.40
C ASP A 84 -3.32 23.31 -2.27
N VAL A 85 -3.93 22.12 -2.29
CA VAL A 85 -5.39 21.97 -2.24
C VAL A 85 -5.84 21.54 -0.85
N HIS A 86 -6.53 22.45 -0.18
CA HIS A 86 -7.15 22.21 1.12
C HIS A 86 -8.62 21.78 0.95
N LEU A 87 -9.06 20.83 1.78
CA LEU A 87 -10.46 20.41 1.87
C LEU A 87 -10.97 20.74 3.28
N ASP A 88 -12.26 21.04 3.42
CA ASP A 88 -12.86 21.22 4.73
C ASP A 88 -12.76 19.91 5.54
N GLY A 89 -12.11 19.95 6.70
CA GLY A 89 -11.84 18.78 7.56
C GLY A 89 -10.55 18.03 7.25
N ASP A 90 -9.66 18.57 6.40
CA ASP A 90 -8.38 17.94 6.05
C ASP A 90 -7.40 17.84 7.24
N GLU A 91 -7.41 18.83 8.14
CA GLU A 91 -6.55 18.84 9.36
C GLU A 91 -6.94 17.75 10.36
N ASP A 92 -8.24 17.57 10.57
CA ASP A 92 -8.79 16.60 11.52
C ASP A 92 -8.94 15.19 10.92
N GLY A 93 -8.71 15.05 9.61
CA GLY A 93 -8.95 13.81 8.88
C GLY A 93 -10.43 13.42 8.85
N ASN A 94 -11.33 14.41 8.84
CA ASN A 94 -12.78 14.25 8.92
C ASN A 94 -13.49 14.79 7.66
N VAL A 95 -12.82 14.73 6.51
CA VAL A 95 -13.40 15.19 5.23
C VAL A 95 -14.64 14.35 4.90
N PRO A 96 -15.83 14.95 4.72
CA PRO A 96 -17.02 14.21 4.36
C PRO A 96 -16.85 13.49 3.01
N VAL A 97 -17.13 12.19 3.00
CA VAL A 97 -16.99 11.34 1.82
C VAL A 97 -18.32 11.25 1.10
N PHE A 98 -18.38 11.42 -0.21
CA PHE A 98 -19.63 11.19 -0.96
C PHE A 98 -19.37 10.37 -2.22
N GLU A 99 -18.67 9.27 -2.04
CA GLU A 99 -18.55 8.22 -3.04
C GLU A 99 -18.73 6.87 -2.37
N THR A 100 -19.07 5.86 -3.17
CA THR A 100 -19.11 4.47 -2.70
C THR A 100 -17.78 3.77 -2.94
N CYS A 101 -17.54 2.69 -2.21
CA CYS A 101 -16.32 1.87 -2.35
C CYS A 101 -16.13 1.37 -3.79
N ASP A 102 -17.21 1.03 -4.49
CA ASP A 102 -17.14 0.57 -5.88
C ASP A 102 -16.67 1.66 -6.85
N VAL A 103 -17.13 2.91 -6.66
CA VAL A 103 -16.69 4.05 -7.47
C VAL A 103 -15.22 4.34 -7.21
N VAL A 104 -14.80 4.39 -5.94
CA VAL A 104 -13.39 4.63 -5.57
C VAL A 104 -12.49 3.51 -6.12
N ARG A 105 -12.88 2.23 -6.02
CA ARG A 105 -12.14 1.12 -6.64
C ARG A 105 -11.99 1.31 -8.16
N LYS A 106 -13.05 1.71 -8.87
CA LYS A 106 -13.00 1.98 -10.30
C LYS A 106 -12.03 3.13 -10.61
N LYS A 107 -12.07 4.21 -9.83
CA LYS A 107 -11.15 5.35 -9.97
C LYS A 107 -9.69 4.97 -9.73
N ILE A 108 -9.39 4.19 -8.69
CA ILE A 108 -8.03 3.69 -8.44
C ILE A 108 -7.52 2.91 -9.64
N ARG A 109 -8.28 1.92 -10.13
CA ARG A 109 -7.86 1.10 -11.28
C ARG A 109 -7.69 1.92 -12.55
N ALA A 110 -8.60 2.85 -12.81
CA ALA A 110 -8.52 3.74 -13.97
C ALA A 110 -7.31 4.68 -13.88
N HIS A 111 -7.05 5.23 -12.69
CA HIS A 111 -5.92 6.11 -12.44
C HIS A 111 -4.60 5.37 -12.65
N LEU A 112 -4.40 4.22 -12.00
CA LEU A 112 -3.19 3.39 -12.16
C LEU A 112 -2.93 3.01 -13.62
N ARG A 113 -3.98 2.72 -14.39
CA ARG A 113 -3.87 2.44 -15.84
C ARG A 113 -3.50 3.67 -16.65
N LYS A 114 -4.11 4.83 -16.36
CA LYS A 114 -3.91 6.08 -17.11
C LYS A 114 -2.52 6.66 -16.86
N THR A 115 -2.06 6.63 -15.61
CA THR A 115 -0.77 7.17 -15.21
C THR A 115 0.34 6.12 -15.35
N GLY A 116 0.05 4.83 -15.34
CA GLY A 116 1.09 3.80 -15.26
C GLY A 116 1.79 3.79 -13.89
N MET A 117 1.20 4.43 -12.88
CA MET A 117 1.72 4.48 -11.53
C MET A 117 1.64 3.10 -10.87
N THR A 118 2.64 2.77 -10.06
CA THR A 118 2.58 1.56 -9.22
C THR A 118 1.58 1.73 -8.07
N GLN A 119 0.99 0.64 -7.59
CA GLN A 119 0.10 0.66 -6.41
C GLN A 119 0.80 1.28 -5.19
N ALA A 120 2.07 0.95 -4.97
CA ALA A 120 2.87 1.50 -3.89
C ALA A 120 3.10 3.02 -4.05
N GLY A 121 3.27 3.50 -5.28
CA GLY A 121 3.31 4.92 -5.59
C GLY A 121 2.01 5.61 -5.21
N PHE A 122 0.88 5.09 -5.69
CA PHE A 122 -0.44 5.66 -5.40
C PHE A 122 -0.72 5.70 -3.90
N MET A 123 -0.41 4.63 -3.16
CA MET A 123 -0.59 4.61 -1.71
C MET A 123 0.20 5.71 -0.99
N ARG A 124 1.41 6.03 -1.46
CA ARG A 124 2.21 7.13 -0.88
C ARG A 124 1.60 8.49 -1.16
N GLU A 125 1.17 8.73 -2.40
CA GLU A 125 0.50 9.99 -2.76
C GLU A 125 -0.84 10.16 -2.05
N ALA A 126 -1.65 9.10 -1.99
CA ALA A 126 -2.93 9.13 -1.28
C ALA A 126 -2.75 9.33 0.23
N ALA A 127 -1.74 8.70 0.84
CA ALA A 127 -1.42 8.93 2.25
C ALA A 127 -0.94 10.37 2.48
N LYS A 128 -0.06 10.92 1.62
CA LYS A 128 0.37 12.33 1.71
C LYS A 128 -0.80 13.29 1.56
N ALA A 129 -1.72 13.00 0.64
CA ALA A 129 -2.88 13.83 0.38
C ALA A 129 -3.87 13.84 1.55
N ALA A 130 -4.09 12.69 2.21
CA ALA A 130 -5.11 12.56 3.26
C ALA A 130 -4.58 12.80 4.67
N TYR A 131 -3.27 12.64 4.87
CA TYR A 131 -2.60 12.75 6.17
C TYR A 131 -1.31 13.56 6.01
N PRO A 132 -1.40 14.89 5.78
CA PRO A 132 -0.24 15.74 5.52
C PRO A 132 0.78 15.72 6.67
N GLN A 133 0.31 15.55 7.91
CA GLN A 133 1.13 15.42 9.11
C GLN A 133 1.84 14.06 9.26
N GLY A 134 1.64 13.13 8.32
CA GLY A 134 2.27 11.80 8.35
C GLY A 134 1.71 10.84 9.41
N THR A 135 0.54 11.16 9.99
CA THR A 135 -0.08 10.41 11.09
C THR A 135 -0.47 8.98 10.73
N LYS A 136 -0.83 8.73 9.46
CA LYS A 136 -1.27 7.42 8.99
C LYS A 136 -0.58 7.01 7.69
N ARG A 137 -0.15 5.75 7.63
CA ARG A 137 0.39 5.10 6.42
C ARG A 137 -0.57 4.01 5.95
N LEU A 138 -0.71 3.88 4.64
CA LEU A 138 -1.53 2.83 4.06
C LEU A 138 -0.77 1.51 4.01
N ASN A 139 -1.43 0.43 4.44
CA ASN A 139 -0.90 -0.93 4.39
C ASN A 139 -1.20 -1.57 3.02
N ALA A 140 -0.20 -2.17 2.40
CA ALA A 140 -0.32 -2.87 1.12
C ALA A 140 -1.34 -4.03 1.16
N ASN A 141 -1.43 -4.75 2.28
CA ASN A 141 -2.40 -5.84 2.44
C ASN A 141 -3.83 -5.29 2.44
N SER A 142 -4.10 -4.26 3.27
CA SER A 142 -5.40 -3.60 3.33
C SER A 142 -5.81 -2.99 1.97
N PHE A 143 -4.84 -2.45 1.22
CA PHE A 143 -5.07 -1.94 -0.12
C PHE A 143 -5.45 -3.05 -1.10
N GLY A 144 -4.69 -4.15 -1.09
CA GLY A 144 -4.97 -5.33 -1.90
C GLY A 144 -6.34 -5.95 -1.59
N GLU A 145 -6.71 -6.05 -0.31
CA GLU A 145 -8.02 -6.51 0.13
C GLU A 145 -9.14 -5.57 -0.30
N PHE A 146 -8.97 -4.25 -0.11
CA PHE A 146 -9.94 -3.26 -0.53
C PHE A 146 -10.25 -3.37 -2.02
N LEU A 147 -9.22 -3.56 -2.85
CA LEU A 147 -9.37 -3.76 -4.30
C LEU A 147 -10.03 -5.09 -4.67
N LYS A 148 -10.05 -6.10 -3.81
CA LYS A 148 -10.70 -7.40 -4.07
C LYS A 148 -12.17 -7.43 -3.66
N LYS A 149 -12.55 -6.63 -2.66
CA LYS A 149 -13.94 -6.50 -2.19
C LYS A 149 -14.87 -6.01 -3.31
N LYS A 150 -16.16 -6.28 -3.13
CA LYS A 150 -17.25 -5.88 -4.03
C LYS A 150 -18.41 -5.32 -3.21
N GLY A 151 -19.12 -4.34 -3.76
CA GLY A 151 -20.27 -3.72 -3.11
C GLY A 151 -20.01 -2.27 -2.67
N PRO A 152 -21.06 -1.46 -2.58
CA PRO A 152 -20.99 -0.01 -2.37
C PRO A 152 -20.37 0.37 -1.02
N THR A 153 -20.60 -0.43 0.02
CA THR A 153 -20.12 -0.17 1.40
C THR A 153 -18.90 -1.00 1.78
N ALA A 154 -18.53 -2.00 0.97
CA ALA A 154 -17.53 -3.00 1.31
C ALA A 154 -16.11 -2.40 1.38
N GLY A 155 -15.70 -2.05 2.60
CA GLY A 155 -14.40 -1.44 2.92
C GLY A 155 -14.46 0.05 3.25
N SER A 156 -15.63 0.61 3.53
CA SER A 156 -15.82 2.04 3.83
C SER A 156 -15.09 2.50 5.10
N SER A 157 -14.99 1.65 6.12
CA SER A 157 -14.26 1.94 7.37
C SER A 157 -12.74 1.94 7.22
N GLY A 158 -12.22 1.51 6.07
CA GLY A 158 -10.78 1.38 5.86
C GLY A 158 -10.11 2.72 5.53
N ALA A 159 -8.93 2.97 6.11
CA ALA A 159 -8.11 4.14 5.79
C ALA A 159 -7.77 4.27 4.29
N VAL A 160 -7.71 3.14 3.56
CA VAL A 160 -7.50 3.12 2.11
C VAL A 160 -8.62 3.82 1.36
N PHE A 161 -9.87 3.61 1.76
CA PHE A 161 -11.03 4.20 1.10
C PHE A 161 -11.04 5.71 1.29
N TYR A 162 -10.94 6.16 2.54
CA TYR A 162 -10.87 7.58 2.88
C TYR A 162 -9.71 8.28 2.15
N ALA A 163 -8.48 7.72 2.25
CA ALA A 163 -7.31 8.35 1.66
C ALA A 163 -7.38 8.43 0.13
N ALA A 164 -7.89 7.37 -0.52
CA ALA A 164 -8.08 7.38 -1.97
C ALA A 164 -9.15 8.41 -2.40
N TYR A 165 -10.24 8.54 -1.65
CA TYR A 165 -11.26 9.54 -1.91
C TYR A 165 -10.70 10.96 -1.80
N VAL A 166 -10.01 11.29 -0.71
CA VAL A 166 -9.39 12.61 -0.50
C VAL A 166 -8.41 12.94 -1.64
N TYR A 167 -7.59 11.97 -2.05
CA TYR A 167 -6.69 12.13 -3.19
C TYR A 167 -7.44 12.51 -4.48
N PHE A 168 -8.50 11.78 -4.83
CA PHE A 168 -9.26 12.06 -6.05
C PHE A 168 -10.04 13.37 -5.97
N GLU A 169 -10.49 13.77 -4.79
CA GLU A 169 -11.19 15.04 -4.59
C GLU A 169 -10.23 16.22 -4.73
N LYS A 170 -9.04 16.15 -4.10
CA LYS A 170 -7.98 17.15 -4.32
C LYS A 170 -7.54 17.20 -5.79
N LEU A 171 -7.42 16.04 -6.43
CA LEU A 171 -7.11 15.95 -7.87
C LEU A 171 -8.23 16.56 -8.74
N ARG A 172 -9.50 16.47 -8.34
CA ARG A 172 -10.64 17.09 -9.05
C ARG A 172 -10.55 18.61 -8.97
N ILE A 173 -10.37 19.16 -7.77
CA ILE A 173 -10.25 20.60 -7.53
C ILE A 173 -9.04 21.17 -8.27
N LYS A 174 -7.87 20.53 -8.16
CA LYS A 174 -6.66 20.94 -8.90
C LYS A 174 -6.87 21.00 -10.41
N ASN A 175 -7.66 20.08 -10.96
CA ASN A 175 -7.96 20.04 -12.39
C ASN A 175 -9.16 20.92 -12.79
N GLY A 176 -9.76 21.67 -11.87
CA GLY A 176 -10.92 22.53 -12.14
C GLY A 176 -12.16 21.77 -12.62
N LYS A 177 -12.28 20.48 -12.29
CA LYS A 177 -13.38 19.64 -12.80
C LYS A 177 -14.65 19.84 -11.97
N PRO A 178 -15.83 19.94 -12.61
CA PRO A 178 -17.10 20.00 -11.89
C PRO A 178 -17.34 18.70 -11.10
N LYS A 179 -18.28 18.75 -10.15
CA LYS A 179 -18.78 17.57 -9.46
C LYS A 179 -19.48 16.66 -10.48
N ASP A 180 -19.30 15.35 -10.34
CA ASP A 180 -19.98 14.35 -11.17
C ASP A 180 -21.47 14.25 -10.82
N ALA A 181 -22.31 13.79 -11.75
CA ALA A 181 -23.73 13.56 -11.49
C ALA A 181 -23.93 12.58 -10.32
N PHE A 182 -23.10 11.53 -10.24
CA PHE A 182 -23.12 10.60 -9.11
C PHE A 182 -22.87 11.32 -7.79
N ARG A 183 -21.92 12.26 -7.75
CA ARG A 183 -21.62 13.06 -6.55
C ARG A 183 -22.83 13.89 -6.12
N LEU A 184 -23.52 14.53 -7.06
CA LEU A 184 -24.70 15.34 -6.76
C LEU A 184 -25.85 14.50 -6.21
N GLU A 185 -26.05 13.28 -6.73
CA GLU A 185 -27.03 12.34 -6.17
C GLU A 185 -26.61 11.88 -4.77
N MET A 186 -25.32 11.60 -4.60
CA MET A 186 -24.76 11.14 -3.34
C MET A 186 -24.87 12.20 -2.23
N GLU A 187 -24.74 13.48 -2.55
CA GLU A 187 -24.99 14.61 -1.63
C GLU A 187 -26.48 14.73 -1.24
N LYS A 188 -27.41 14.29 -2.10
CA LYS A 188 -28.86 14.25 -1.77
C LYS A 188 -29.21 13.09 -0.85
N VAL A 189 -28.62 11.91 -1.09
CA VAL A 189 -28.88 10.69 -0.30
C VAL A 189 -28.16 10.75 1.04
N TRP A 190 -26.91 11.22 1.05
CA TRP A 190 -26.04 11.30 2.21
C TRP A 190 -25.64 12.75 2.50
N PRO A 191 -26.52 13.60 3.06
CA PRO A 191 -26.26 15.03 3.25
C PRO A 191 -25.06 15.31 4.16
N ASN A 192 -24.78 14.41 5.12
CA ASN A 192 -23.68 14.51 6.06
C ASN A 192 -22.44 13.70 5.65
N GLY A 193 -22.43 13.15 4.44
CA GLY A 193 -21.41 12.21 3.97
C GLY A 193 -21.77 10.75 4.22
N PHE A 194 -21.09 9.90 3.45
CA PHE A 194 -21.23 8.46 3.40
C PHE A 194 -20.73 7.81 4.69
N GLU A 195 -21.47 6.84 5.19
CA GLU A 195 -21.13 6.19 6.46
C GLU A 195 -19.84 5.37 6.35
N LEU A 196 -18.83 5.77 7.14
CA LEU A 196 -17.55 5.09 7.21
C LEU A 196 -17.56 3.99 8.28
N ASP A 197 -18.23 4.20 9.41
CA ASP A 197 -18.03 3.35 10.59
C ASP A 197 -18.83 2.04 10.57
N ASN A 198 -20.07 2.02 10.06
CA ASN A 198 -20.95 0.83 10.19
C ASN A 198 -21.42 0.16 8.88
N ALA A 199 -21.03 0.66 7.71
CA ALA A 199 -21.81 0.43 6.48
C ALA A 199 -21.77 -1.01 5.89
N ALA A 200 -20.90 -1.91 6.35
CA ALA A 200 -20.74 -3.25 5.75
C ALA A 200 -21.16 -4.43 6.64
N ASN A 201 -21.22 -4.25 7.97
CA ASN A 201 -21.39 -5.34 8.93
C ASN A 201 -22.46 -5.04 10.02
N GLY A 202 -23.24 -3.97 9.87
CA GLY A 202 -24.32 -3.66 10.79
C GLY A 202 -25.34 -4.80 10.85
N ARG A 203 -25.81 -5.14 12.05
CA ARG A 203 -26.95 -6.07 12.21
C ARG A 203 -28.19 -5.38 11.66
N LEU A 204 -28.76 -5.94 10.60
CA LEU A 204 -30.04 -5.51 10.05
C LEU A 204 -31.16 -6.39 10.60
N TRP A 205 -32.22 -5.75 11.08
CA TRP A 205 -33.47 -6.42 11.39
C TRP A 205 -34.33 -6.43 10.11
N CYS A 206 -34.72 -7.61 9.65
CA CYS A 206 -35.60 -7.78 8.49
C CYS A 206 -36.83 -8.59 8.88
N GLY A 207 -37.98 -8.28 8.31
CA GLY A 207 -39.22 -9.02 8.54
C GLY A 207 -39.17 -10.44 7.98
N PRO A 208 -40.13 -11.30 8.34
CA PRO A 208 -40.28 -12.63 7.74
C PRO A 208 -40.37 -12.53 6.21
N ASN A 209 -39.56 -13.32 5.50
CA ASN A 209 -39.44 -13.35 4.02
C ASN A 209 -38.84 -12.09 3.35
N GLU A 210 -38.33 -11.12 4.10
CA GLU A 210 -37.60 -9.98 3.54
C GLU A 210 -36.09 -10.27 3.48
N ARG A 211 -35.42 -9.78 2.43
CA ARG A 211 -33.96 -9.85 2.29
C ARG A 211 -33.40 -8.45 2.22
N PRO A 212 -32.49 -8.05 3.12
CA PRO A 212 -31.84 -6.76 3.03
C PRO A 212 -31.01 -6.70 1.76
N TRP A 213 -31.12 -5.60 1.03
CA TRP A 213 -30.34 -5.36 -0.18
C TRP A 213 -29.76 -3.96 -0.12
N VAL A 214 -28.48 -3.87 -0.44
CA VAL A 214 -27.77 -2.58 -0.46
C VAL A 214 -27.83 -2.00 -1.87
N ASP A 215 -28.37 -0.79 -2.00
CA ASP A 215 -28.50 -0.09 -3.26
C ASP A 215 -27.17 0.44 -3.80
N LYS A 216 -27.18 1.03 -5.00
CA LYS A 216 -25.96 1.59 -5.62
C LYS A 216 -25.33 2.76 -4.84
N TYR A 217 -26.06 3.39 -3.93
CA TYR A 217 -25.63 4.49 -3.06
C TYR A 217 -25.20 4.00 -1.66
N GLY A 218 -25.28 2.70 -1.39
CA GLY A 218 -24.91 2.11 -0.10
C GLY A 218 -26.00 2.19 0.96
N MET A 219 -27.24 2.51 0.59
CA MET A 219 -28.41 2.44 1.48
C MET A 219 -28.93 1.01 1.53
N VAL A 220 -29.44 0.58 2.69
CA VAL A 220 -30.02 -0.76 2.90
C VAL A 220 -31.53 -0.66 3.13
#